data_AF-A0AAU7M0N0-F1
#
_entry.id   AF-A0AAU7M0N0-F1
#
_cell.length_a   1.000
_cell.length_b   1.000
_cell.length_c   1.000
_cell.angle_alpha   90.00
_cell.angle_beta   90.00
_cell.angle_gamma   90.00
#
_symmetry.space_group_name_H-M   'P 1'
#
loop_
_entity.id
_entity.type
_entity.pdbx_description
1 polymer ?
#
loop_
_entity_poly.entity_id
_entity_poly.type
_entity_poly.pdbx_seq_one_letter_code
_entity_poly.pdbx_strand_id
1 'polypeptide(L)' 'MAIVNFESVAAAAESLQAAGQRASVRAVIAALGGGSPNSVLKLLGAWKSGFREQWNVKHG' A
#
# COMPACT_ATOMS: atom_id res chain seq x y z
N MET A 1 16.40 -6.59 8.60
CA MET A 1 15.24 -6.89 7.75
C MET A 1 14.12 -5.96 8.20
N ALA A 2 13.67 -5.01 7.38
CA ALA A 2 12.55 -4.15 7.77
C ALA A 2 11.30 -5.02 7.99
N ILE A 3 10.61 -4.81 9.12
CA ILE A 3 9.40 -5.57 9.45
C ILE A 3 8.28 -5.11 8.52
N VAL A 4 7.74 -6.02 7.72
CA VAL A 4 6.57 -5.74 6.89
C VAL A 4 5.36 -5.58 7.82
N ASN A 5 4.90 -4.35 7.99
CA ASN A 5 3.72 -3.99 8.76
C ASN A 5 2.80 -3.07 7.95
N PHE A 6 1.63 -2.75 8.51
CA PHE A 6 0.63 -1.93 7.82
C PHE A 6 1.18 -0.54 7.45
N GLU A 7 1.83 0.14 8.38
CA GLU A 7 2.33 1.51 8.19
C GLU A 7 3.36 1.58 7.05
N SER A 8 4.30 0.64 7.00
CA SER A 8 5.30 0.58 5.93
C SER A 8 4.67 0.32 4.57
N VAL A 9 3.66 -0.57 4.50
CA VAL A 9 2.93 -0.86 3.26
C VAL A 9 2.09 0.34 2.82
N ALA A 10 1.43 1.03 3.75
CA ALA A 10 0.66 2.24 3.48
C ALA A 10 1.55 3.36 2.94
N ALA A 11 2.65 3.67 3.62
CA ALA A 11 3.60 4.71 3.20
C ALA A 11 4.20 4.43 1.80
N ALA A 12 4.55 3.18 1.52
CA ALA A 12 5.02 2.76 0.20
C ALA A 12 3.92 2.91 -0.86
N ALA A 13 2.68 2.52 -0.55
CA ALA A 13 1.56 2.61 -1.46
C ALA A 13 1.14 4.06 -1.76
N GLU A 14 1.19 4.94 -0.77
CA GLU A 14 0.98 6.38 -0.91
C GLU A 14 2.06 7.03 -1.77
N SER A 15 3.33 6.70 -1.53
CA SER A 15 4.45 7.20 -2.34
C SER A 15 4.31 6.80 -3.81
N LEU A 16 3.92 5.54 -4.07
CA LEU A 16 3.64 5.07 -5.43
C LEU A 16 2.49 5.85 -6.07
N GLN A 17 1.38 6.06 -5.37
CA GLN A 17 0.28 6.87 -5.89
C GLN A 17 0.67 8.32 -6.16
N ALA A 18 1.41 8.95 -5.25
CA ALA A 18 1.89 10.32 -5.40
C ALA A 18 2.82 10.48 -6.62
N ALA A 19 3.57 9.42 -6.96
CA ALA A 19 4.38 9.34 -8.18
C ALA A 19 3.56 9.01 -9.45
N GLY A 20 2.23 8.92 -9.37
CA GLY A 20 1.36 8.53 -10.48
C GLY A 20 1.45 7.04 -10.84
N GLN A 21 2.04 6.22 -9.97
CA GLN A 21 2.22 4.79 -10.19
C GLN A 21 1.13 3.97 -9.50
N ARG A 22 0.88 2.78 -10.04
CA ARG A 22 -0.07 1.83 -9.42
C ARG A 22 0.56 1.15 -8.20
N ALA A 23 -0.03 1.36 -7.03
CA ALA A 23 0.29 0.59 -5.81
C ALA A 23 -0.13 -0.89 -5.95
N SER A 24 0.76 -1.70 -6.53
CA SER A 24 0.62 -3.15 -6.70
C SER A 24 1.52 -3.89 -5.73
N VAL A 25 1.19 -5.14 -5.38
CA VAL A 25 1.99 -5.96 -4.44
C VAL A 25 3.47 -6.00 -4.83
N ARG A 26 3.78 -6.23 -6.11
CA ARG A 26 5.17 -6.23 -6.61
C ARG A 26 5.87 -4.88 -6.44
N ALA A 27 5.18 -3.78 -6.75
CA ALA A 27 5.76 -2.44 -6.65
C ALA A 27 6.02 -2.07 -5.18
N VAL A 28 5.11 -2.44 -4.28
CA VAL A 28 5.29 -2.24 -2.84
C VAL A 28 6.45 -3.08 -2.30
N ILE A 29 6.55 -4.36 -2.67
CA ILE A 29 7.70 -5.21 -2.27
C ILE A 29 9.02 -4.60 -2.76
N ALA A 30 9.06 -4.11 -4.01
CA ALA A 30 10.25 -3.46 -4.55
C ALA A 30 10.61 -2.19 -3.76
N ALA A 31 9.62 -1.35 -3.43
CA ALA A 31 9.82 -0.13 -2.64
C ALA A 31 10.29 -0.43 -1.20
N LEU A 32 9.83 -1.54 -0.61
CA LEU A 32 10.25 -2.00 0.72
C LEU A 32 11.61 -2.72 0.72
N GLY A 33 12.16 -3.05 -0.45
CA GLY A 33 13.37 -3.86 -0.59
C GLY A 33 13.17 -5.34 -0.25
N GLY A 34 11.92 -5.82 -0.16
CA GLY A 34 11.59 -7.20 0.17
C GLY A 34 10.27 -7.35 0.93
N GLY A 35 9.96 -8.59 1.29
CA GLY A 35 8.75 -8.96 2.04
C GLY A 35 7.97 -10.11 1.42
N SER A 36 7.14 -10.77 2.23
CA SER A 36 6.26 -11.84 1.76
C SER A 36 5.14 -11.26 0.89
N PRO A 37 4.91 -11.78 -0.33
CA PRO A 37 3.81 -11.34 -1.18
C PRO A 37 2.45 -11.45 -0.53
N ASN A 38 2.20 -12.50 0.26
CA ASN A 38 0.92 -12.71 0.93
C ASN A 38 0.70 -11.70 2.06
N SER A 39 1.74 -11.37 2.81
CA SER A 39 1.67 -10.34 3.85
C SER A 39 1.40 -8.96 3.24
N VAL A 40 2.13 -8.61 2.18
CA VAL A 40 1.93 -7.33 1.48
C VAL A 40 0.55 -7.27 0.82
N LEU A 41 0.07 -8.36 0.21
CA LEU A 41 -1.27 -8.42 -0.38
C LEU A 41 -2.36 -8.11 0.65
N LYS A 42 -2.30 -8.75 1.83
CA LYS A 42 -3.29 -8.54 2.91
C LYS A 42 -3.29 -7.09 3.39
N LEU A 43 -2.11 -6.54 3.68
CA LEU A 43 -1.96 -5.18 4.22
C LEU A 43 -2.31 -4.11 3.18
N LEU A 44 -1.89 -4.30 1.92
CA LEU A 44 -2.22 -3.41 0.81
C LEU A 44 -3.73 -3.42 0.51
N GLY A 45 -4.38 -4.57 0.63
CA GLY A 45 -5.83 -4.68 0.51
C GLY A 45 -6.56 -3.87 1.59
N ALA A 46 -6.14 -3.99 2.85
CA ALA A 46 -6.70 -3.21 3.95
C ALA A 46 -6.54 -1.70 3.74
N TRP A 47 -5.35 -1.25 3.32
CA TRP A 47 -5.10 0.17 3.01
C TRP A 47 -5.99 0.67 1.88
N LYS A 48 -6.16 -0.10 0.79
CA LYS A 48 -7.05 0.27 -0.32
C LYS A 48 -8.51 0.40 0.11
N SER A 49 -8.97 -0.48 1.00
CA SER A 49 -10.33 -0.45 1.52
C SER A 49 -10.57 0.82 2.34
N GLY A 50 -9.67 1.15 3.28
CA GLY A 50 -9.78 2.37 4.09
C GLY A 50 -9.62 3.65 3.25
N PHE A 51 -8.73 3.64 2.26
CA PHE A 51 -8.57 4.76 1.33
C PHE A 51 -9.83 4.99 0.50
N ARG A 52 -10.49 3.92 0.01
CA ARG A 52 -11.71 4.03 -0.79
C ARG A 52 -12.86 4.65 0.01
N GLU A 53 -12.99 4.30 1.28
CA GLU A 53 -13.98 4.88 2.18
C GLU A 53 -13.72 6.38 2.42
N GLN A 54 -12.47 6.76 2.69
CA GLN A 54 -12.09 8.17 2.86
C GLN A 54 -12.28 8.99 1.57
N TRP A 55 -11.96 8.42 0.40
CA TRP A 55 -12.13 9.11 -0.89
C TRP A 55 -13.61 9.30 -1.25
N ASN A 56 -14.46 8.32 -0.91
CA ASN A 56 -15.91 8.41 -1.09
C ASN A 56 -16.53 9.49 -0.19
N VAL A 57 -15.98 9.74 1.00
CA VAL A 57 -16.43 10.82 1.89
C VAL A 57 -16.01 12.21 1.40
N LYS A 58 -14.84 12.35 0.77
CA LYS A 58 -14.33 13.65 0.29
C LYS A 58 -14.93 14.12 -1.04
N HIS A 59 -15.48 13.21 -1.82
CA HIS A 59 -15.94 13.48 -3.19
C HIS A 59 -17.36 12.95 -3.49
N GLY A 60 -18.07 12.44 -2.49
CA GLY A 60 -19.46 11.98 -2.57
C GLY A 60 -20.46 13.02 -2.11
#